data_AF-A0A5K1HM21-F1
#
_entry.id   AF-A0A5K1HM21-F1
#
_cell.length_a   1.000
_cell.length_b   1.000
_cell.length_c   1.000
_cell.angle_alpha   90.00
_cell.angle_beta   90.00
_cell.angle_gamma   90.00
#
_symmetry.space_group_name_H-M   'P 1'
#
loop_
_entity.id
_entity.type
_entity.pdbx_description
1 polymer ?
#
loop_
_entity_poly.entity_id
_entity_poly.type
_entity_poly.pdbx_seq_one_letter_code
_entity_poly.pdbx_strand_id
1 'polypeptide(L)' 'MKKTTSQNNKSKQPFNPKDYERPGISSEEVLEIREAFDLFDYEATGFIDPK' A
#
# COMPACT_ATOMS: atom_id res chain seq x y z
N MET A 1 5.31 -29.55 -2.16
CA MET A 1 5.30 -28.35 -3.04
C MET A 1 4.57 -27.25 -2.29
N LYS A 2 5.20 -26.10 -2.02
CA LYS A 2 4.59 -24.99 -1.26
C LYS A 2 3.88 -24.04 -2.22
N LYS A 3 2.55 -23.97 -2.16
CA LYS A 3 1.75 -22.87 -2.73
C LYS A 3 0.65 -22.51 -1.74
N THR A 4 0.99 -21.68 -0.77
CA THR A 4 0.03 -21.03 0.12
C THR A 4 -0.45 -19.74 -0.55
N THR A 5 -1.41 -19.86 -1.47
CA THR A 5 -2.23 -18.71 -1.88
C THR A 5 -3.36 -18.57 -0.86
N SER A 6 -3.09 -17.89 0.25
CA SER A 6 -4.13 -17.45 1.17
C SER A 6 -4.39 -15.97 0.86
N GLN A 7 -5.18 -15.71 -0.17
CA GLN A 7 -5.77 -14.39 -0.39
C GLN A 7 -6.68 -14.10 0.80
N ASN A 8 -6.14 -13.37 1.77
CA ASN A 8 -6.84 -12.99 2.97
C ASN A 8 -7.85 -11.92 2.57
N ASN A 9 -9.13 -12.30 2.52
CA ASN A 9 -10.29 -11.40 2.42
C ASN A 9 -10.37 -10.53 3.69
N LYS A 10 -9.37 -9.67 3.92
CA LYS A 10 -9.59 -8.47 4.70
C LYS A 10 -10.46 -7.60 3.82
N SER A 11 -11.73 -7.45 4.20
CA SER A 11 -12.58 -6.37 3.69
C SER A 11 -11.69 -5.14 3.52
N LYS A 12 -11.55 -4.66 2.27
CA LYS A 12 -10.71 -3.49 1.95
C LYS A 12 -11.27 -2.32 2.74
N GLN A 13 -10.82 -2.16 3.97
CA GLN A 13 -11.11 -0.97 4.76
C GLN A 13 -10.61 0.20 3.93
N PRO A 14 -11.39 1.30 3.84
CA PRO A 14 -10.92 2.49 3.16
C PRO A 14 -9.57 2.88 3.76
N PHE A 15 -8.57 3.07 2.90
CA PHE A 15 -7.26 3.50 3.34
C PHE A 15 -7.39 4.86 4.04
N ASN A 16 -6.98 4.94 5.30
CA ASN A 16 -6.98 6.15 6.08
C ASN A 16 -5.52 6.62 6.29
N PRO A 17 -5.09 7.73 5.67
CA PRO A 17 -3.72 8.24 5.79
C PRO A 17 -3.31 8.52 7.24
N LYS A 18 -4.27 8.89 8.09
CA LYS A 18 -4.05 9.21 9.51
C LYS A 18 -3.52 8.02 10.32
N ASP A 19 -3.83 6.79 9.88
CA ASP A 19 -3.38 5.58 10.57
C ASP A 19 -1.88 5.33 10.38
N TYR A 20 -1.24 6.03 9.44
CA TYR A 20 0.16 5.88 9.09
C TYR A 20 1.00 7.13 9.38
N GLU A 21 0.42 8.15 10.03
CA GLU A 21 1.16 9.32 10.52
C GLU A 21 2.25 8.91 11.50
N ARG A 22 3.44 9.52 11.38
CA ARG A 22 4.60 9.27 12.25
C ARG A 22 5.35 10.58 12.50
N PRO A 23 6.17 10.70 13.55
CA PRO A 23 7.01 11.87 13.73
C PRO A 23 7.89 12.11 12.49
N GLY A 24 7.65 13.24 11.80
CA GLY A 24 8.32 13.57 10.54
C GLY A 24 7.64 13.03 9.27
N ILE A 25 6.45 12.43 9.37
CA ILE A 25 5.60 12.05 8.23
C ILE A 25 4.14 12.39 8.57
N SER A 26 3.61 13.39 7.89
CA SER A 26 2.21 13.85 7.96
C SER A 26 1.26 12.99 7.13
N SER A 27 -0.05 13.14 7.35
CA SER A 27 -1.05 12.42 6.54
C SER A 27 -1.05 12.85 5.08
N GLU A 28 -0.75 14.12 4.77
CA GLU A 28 -0.49 14.57 3.40
C GLU A 28 0.66 13.77 2.77
N GLU A 29 1.80 13.64 3.44
CA GLU A 29 2.94 12.87 2.92
C GLU A 29 2.60 11.38 2.75
N VAL A 30 1.84 10.79 3.67
CA VAL A 30 1.33 9.41 3.52
C VAL A 30 0.46 9.29 2.25
N LEU A 31 -0.38 10.28 1.98
CA LEU A 31 -1.24 10.30 0.79
C LEU A 31 -0.40 10.43 -0.49
N GLU A 32 0.58 11.34 -0.51
CA GLU A 32 1.52 11.49 -1.63
C GLU A 32 2.30 10.20 -1.89
N ILE A 33 2.78 9.53 -0.83
CA ILE A 33 3.47 8.25 -0.95
C ILE A 33 2.56 7.18 -1.54
N ARG A 34 1.28 7.16 -1.17
CA ARG A 34 0.31 6.22 -1.75
C ARG A 34 0.07 6.49 -3.22
N GLU A 35 -0.15 7.74 -3.61
CA GLU A 35 -0.36 8.10 -5.02
C GLU A 35 0.88 7.81 -5.85
N ALA A 36 2.07 8.09 -5.31
CA ALA A 36 3.32 7.70 -5.92
C ALA A 36 3.42 6.17 -6.04
N PHE A 37 3.03 5.42 -5.00
CA PHE A 37 3.05 3.95 -5.03
C PHE A 37 2.15 3.40 -6.13
N ASP A 38 0.93 3.92 -6.25
CA ASP A 38 -0.03 3.54 -7.29
C ASP A 38 0.48 3.86 -8.71
N LEU A 39 1.33 4.89 -8.87
CA LEU A 39 1.99 5.22 -10.14
C LEU A 39 3.07 4.18 -10.52
N PHE A 40 3.76 3.59 -9.55
CA PHE A 40 4.81 2.60 -9.78
C PHE A 40 4.29 1.14 -9.76
N ASP A 41 3.20 0.85 -9.07
CA ASP A 41 2.53 -0.46 -9.05
C ASP A 41 1.48 -0.56 -10.17
N TYR A 42 1.95 -0.57 -11.41
CA TYR A 42 1.10 -0.60 -12.62
C TYR A 42 0.17 -1.83 -12.71
N GLU A 43 0.53 -2.94 -12.09
CA GLU A 43 -0.28 -4.17 -12.05
C GLU A 43 -1.23 -4.23 -10.85
N ALA A 44 -1.24 -3.21 -9.99
CA ALA A 44 -2.01 -3.17 -8.74
C ALA A 44 -1.82 -4.45 -7.89
N THR A 45 -0.58 -4.95 -7.85
CA THR A 45 -0.20 -6.18 -7.14
C THR A 45 -0.04 -5.94 -5.63
N GLY A 46 0.08 -4.67 -5.23
CA GLY A 46 0.44 -4.24 -3.89
C GLY A 46 1.96 -4.24 -3.64
N PHE A 47 2.78 -4.39 -4.69
CA PHE A 47 4.23 -4.44 -4.60
C PHE A 47 4.87 -3.70 -5.78
N ILE A 48 5.93 -2.95 -5.53
CA ILE A 48 6.75 -2.33 -6.58
C ILE A 48 8.00 -3.19 -6.77
N ASP A 49 8.30 -3.56 -8.01
CA ASP A 49 9.51 -4.29 -8.36
C ASP A 49 10.71 -3.33 -8.52
N PRO A 50 11.85 -3.57 -7.84
CA PRO A 50 13.10 -2.87 -8.10
C PRO A 50 13.75 -3.48 -9.36
N LYS A 51 13.35 -3.03 -10.55
CA LYS A 51 14.06 -3.36 -11.80
C LYS A 51 15.20 -2.40 -12.08
#